data_AF-E9UZB2-F1
#
_entry.id   AF-E9UZB2-F1
#
_cell.length_a   1.000
_cell.length_b   1.000
_cell.length_c   1.000
_cell.angle_alpha   90.00
_cell.angle_beta   90.00
_cell.angle_gamma   90.00
#
_symmetry.space_group_name_H-M   'P 1'
#
loop_
_entity.id
_entity.type
_entity.pdbx_description
1 polymer ?
#
loop_
_entity_poly.entity_id
_entity_poly.type
_entity_poly.pdbx_seq_one_letter_code
_entity_poly.pdbx_strand_id
1 'polypeptide(L)'
;MDQKAARTAATKAFKAGGMPLRKGHHRLGDPKSDDIVWYIDLRAQGAGPTAPLRFEIGCWVAALGHPEPEGGPVDCPLLLDRPVAATSPAEIGEEVGDLVTLVRRPSTPAAALREALADGALGRPLVDQSLRTFLDG
;
A
#
# COMPACT_ATOMS: atom_id res chain seq x y z
N MET A 1 -10.04 5.59 18.44
CA MET A 1 -10.95 5.38 17.29
C MET A 1 -11.44 3.94 17.29
N ASP A 2 -12.72 3.70 16.96
CA ASP A 2 -13.25 2.35 16.79
C ASP A 2 -12.61 1.67 15.56
N GLN A 3 -11.87 0.57 15.77
CA GLN A 3 -11.12 -0.08 14.69
C GLN A 3 -12.03 -0.69 13.62
N LYS A 4 -13.25 -1.14 13.98
CA LYS A 4 -14.18 -1.72 13.00
C LYS A 4 -14.71 -0.64 12.05
N ALA A 5 -15.07 0.51 12.58
CA ALA A 5 -15.49 1.68 11.82
C ALA A 5 -14.35 2.20 10.95
N ALA A 6 -13.13 2.31 11.50
CA ALA A 6 -11.93 2.71 10.74
C ALA A 6 -11.66 1.78 9.55
N ARG A 7 -11.64 0.45 9.78
CA ARG A 7 -11.47 -0.55 8.73
C ARG A 7 -12.56 -0.45 7.66
N THR A 8 -13.82 -0.27 8.08
CA THR A 8 -14.94 -0.10 7.15
C THR A 8 -14.79 1.15 6.28
N ALA A 9 -14.37 2.27 6.88
CA ALA A 9 -14.13 3.50 6.15
C ALA A 9 -12.96 3.36 5.16
N ALA A 10 -11.85 2.78 5.60
CA ALA A 10 -10.70 2.49 4.74
C ALA A 10 -11.10 1.59 3.56
N THR A 11 -11.79 0.49 3.81
CA THR A 11 -12.25 -0.42 2.75
C THR A 11 -13.16 0.27 1.73
N LYS A 12 -14.06 1.16 2.19
CA LYS A 12 -14.90 1.96 1.29
C LYS A 12 -14.07 2.93 0.46
N ALA A 13 -13.13 3.64 1.08
CA ALA A 13 -12.26 4.60 0.43
C ALA A 13 -11.33 3.94 -0.60
N PHE A 14 -10.66 2.83 -0.24
CA PHE A 14 -9.84 2.06 -1.17
C PHE A 14 -10.68 1.59 -2.37
N LYS A 15 -11.87 1.03 -2.13
CA LYS A 15 -12.76 0.59 -3.21
C LYS A 15 -13.15 1.75 -4.13
N ALA A 16 -13.49 2.91 -3.57
CA ALA A 16 -13.79 4.11 -4.35
C ALA A 16 -12.58 4.60 -5.16
N GLY A 17 -11.38 4.48 -4.59
CA GLY A 17 -10.10 4.70 -5.26
C GLY A 17 -9.67 3.58 -6.21
N GLY A 18 -10.56 2.63 -6.55
CA GLY A 18 -10.30 1.53 -7.48
C GLY A 18 -9.30 0.48 -6.97
N MET A 19 -9.13 0.37 -5.65
CA MET A 19 -8.34 -0.66 -4.97
C MET A 19 -9.25 -1.65 -4.23
N PRO A 20 -9.93 -2.58 -4.94
CA PRO A 20 -10.81 -3.53 -4.29
C PRO A 20 -10.02 -4.50 -3.40
N LEU A 21 -10.68 -5.01 -2.35
CA LEU A 21 -10.12 -6.07 -1.51
C LEU A 21 -10.04 -7.38 -2.33
N ARG A 22 -8.85 -7.98 -2.38
CA ARG A 22 -8.54 -9.24 -3.06
C ARG A 22 -7.56 -10.04 -2.21
N LYS A 23 -7.84 -11.32 -1.96
CA LYS A 23 -7.00 -12.21 -1.14
C LYS A 23 -6.51 -11.54 0.17
N GLY A 24 -7.37 -10.75 0.83
CA GLY A 24 -7.05 -10.12 2.11
C GLY A 24 -6.34 -8.76 2.06
N HIS A 25 -6.07 -8.19 0.88
CA HIS A 25 -5.39 -6.89 0.73
C HIS A 25 -6.07 -5.98 -0.28
N HIS A 26 -5.99 -4.66 -0.08
CA HIS A 26 -6.42 -3.71 -1.10
C HIS A 26 -5.29 -3.53 -2.10
N ARG A 27 -5.58 -3.70 -3.39
CA ARG A 27 -4.53 -3.64 -4.40
C ARG A 27 -4.86 -2.75 -5.58
N LEU A 28 -3.84 -2.17 -6.18
CA LEU A 28 -3.92 -1.36 -7.40
C LEU A 28 -3.01 -1.98 -8.46
N GLY A 29 -3.57 -2.16 -9.66
CA GLY A 29 -2.89 -2.76 -10.79
C GLY A 29 -3.35 -4.20 -11.07
N ASP A 30 -3.06 -4.68 -12.27
CA ASP A 30 -3.26 -6.04 -12.73
C ASP A 30 -1.91 -6.76 -12.82
N PRO A 31 -1.70 -7.85 -12.07
CA PRO A 31 -0.44 -8.59 -12.09
C PRO A 31 -0.06 -9.17 -13.46
N LYS A 32 -0.97 -9.19 -14.43
CA LYS A 32 -0.72 -9.70 -15.79
C LYS A 32 -0.25 -8.63 -16.76
N SER A 33 -0.51 -7.35 -16.50
CA SER A 33 -0.25 -6.26 -17.45
C SER A 33 0.54 -5.11 -16.87
N ASP A 34 0.60 -4.96 -15.55
CA ASP A 34 1.34 -3.91 -14.89
C ASP A 34 2.66 -4.42 -14.34
N ASP A 35 3.71 -3.63 -14.52
CA ASP A 35 5.05 -3.92 -14.00
C ASP A 35 5.08 -3.97 -12.47
N ILE A 36 4.21 -3.16 -11.83
CA ILE A 36 4.08 -3.09 -10.38
C ILE A 36 2.60 -3.14 -9.99
N VAL A 37 2.28 -4.01 -9.05
CA VAL A 37 0.99 -4.05 -8.35
C VAL A 37 1.18 -3.57 -6.92
N TRP A 38 0.45 -2.54 -6.51
CA TRP A 38 0.50 -2.02 -5.15
C TRP A 38 -0.41 -2.81 -4.23
N TYR A 39 0.00 -2.97 -2.97
CA TYR A 39 -0.80 -3.50 -1.87
C TYR A 39 -0.81 -2.49 -0.75
N ILE A 40 -1.99 -2.23 -0.20
CA ILE A 40 -2.15 -1.39 0.98
C ILE A 40 -3.13 -2.11 1.91
N ASP A 41 -2.77 -2.23 3.19
CA ASP A 41 -3.67 -2.76 4.21
C ASP A 41 -3.61 -1.91 5.49
N LEU A 42 -4.73 -1.85 6.20
CA LEU A 42 -4.83 -1.19 7.50
C LEU A 42 -4.56 -2.22 8.60
N ARG A 43 -3.38 -2.13 9.21
CA ARG A 43 -2.90 -3.05 10.25
C ARG A 43 -3.00 -2.43 11.64
N ALA A 44 -3.22 -3.25 12.65
CA ALA A 44 -2.99 -2.85 14.04
C ALA A 44 -1.51 -3.09 14.38
N GLN A 45 -0.88 -2.17 15.09
CA GLN A 45 0.52 -2.25 15.52
C GLN A 45 0.74 -3.15 16.74
N GLY A 46 -0.32 -3.76 17.26
CA GLY A 46 -0.26 -4.63 18.43
C GLY A 46 -1.58 -5.35 18.66
N ALA A 47 -1.60 -6.18 19.70
CA ALA A 47 -2.80 -6.88 20.12
C ALA A 47 -3.76 -5.91 20.84
N GLY A 48 -5.05 -6.04 20.56
CA GLY A 48 -6.11 -5.35 21.28
C GLY A 48 -6.84 -4.26 20.49
N PRO A 49 -8.05 -3.87 20.96
CA PRO A 49 -8.96 -2.98 20.23
C PRO A 49 -8.52 -1.51 20.21
N THR A 50 -7.55 -1.15 21.06
CA THR A 50 -7.00 0.21 21.16
C THR A 50 -5.62 0.34 20.55
N ALA A 51 -5.06 -0.75 19.99
CA ALA A 51 -3.77 -0.72 19.34
C ALA A 51 -3.75 0.34 18.22
N PRO A 52 -2.67 1.15 18.12
CA PRO A 52 -2.53 2.11 17.03
C PRO A 52 -2.64 1.42 15.67
N LEU A 53 -3.19 2.13 14.70
CA LEU A 53 -3.30 1.64 13.33
C LEU A 53 -2.14 2.17 12.49
N ARG A 54 -1.76 1.39 11.48
CA ARG A 54 -0.80 1.77 10.44
C ARG A 54 -1.31 1.32 9.07
N PHE A 55 -0.93 2.04 8.04
CA PHE A 55 -0.97 1.51 6.68
C PHE A 55 0.30 0.73 6.43
N GLU A 56 0.15 -0.54 6.09
CA GLU A 56 1.20 -1.38 5.53
C GLU A 56 1.09 -1.28 4.02
N ILE A 57 2.13 -0.78 3.38
CA ILE A 57 2.20 -0.50 1.94
C ILE A 57 3.31 -1.37 1.36
N GLY A 58 3.00 -2.07 0.28
CA GLY A 58 3.97 -2.86 -0.44
C GLY A 58 3.71 -2.85 -1.93
N CYS A 59 4.65 -3.41 -2.68
CA CYS A 59 4.46 -3.62 -4.11
C CYS A 59 4.97 -4.99 -4.53
N TRP A 60 4.27 -5.60 -5.49
CA TRP A 60 4.66 -6.83 -6.15
C TRP A 60 5.11 -6.49 -7.57
N VAL A 61 6.18 -7.15 -8.01
CA VAL A 61 6.76 -6.95 -9.33
C VAL A 61 6.83 -8.30 -10.02
N ALA A 62 6.02 -8.51 -11.05
CA ALA A 62 5.92 -9.78 -11.77
C ALA A 62 7.28 -10.25 -12.31
N ALA A 63 8.07 -9.30 -12.84
CA ALA A 63 9.38 -9.54 -13.43
C ALA A 63 10.42 -10.10 -12.44
N LEU A 64 10.21 -9.91 -11.14
CA LEU A 64 11.10 -10.42 -10.09
C LEU A 64 10.77 -11.86 -9.67
N GLY A 65 9.73 -12.47 -10.24
CA GLY A 65 9.35 -13.85 -9.94
C GLY A 65 8.83 -14.07 -8.52
N HIS A 66 8.51 -13.00 -7.79
CA HIS A 66 7.86 -13.13 -6.49
C HIS A 66 6.46 -13.73 -6.67
N PRO A 67 6.01 -14.65 -5.80
CA PRO A 67 4.64 -15.12 -5.85
C PRO A 67 3.66 -13.98 -5.53
N GLU A 68 2.47 -14.04 -6.10
CA GLU A 68 1.38 -13.13 -5.69
C GLU A 68 1.07 -13.37 -4.20
N PRO A 69 0.95 -12.33 -3.38
CA PRO A 69 0.59 -12.46 -1.98
C PRO A 69 -0.79 -13.11 -1.77
N GLU A 70 -0.87 -14.10 -0.88
CA GLU A 70 -2.12 -14.83 -0.56
C GLU A 70 -2.71 -14.46 0.80
N GLY A 71 -2.73 -13.16 1.13
CA GLY A 71 -3.18 -12.69 2.45
C GLY A 71 -2.09 -12.83 3.51
N GLY A 72 -2.27 -12.15 4.65
CA GLY A 72 -1.26 -12.12 5.72
C GLY A 72 -0.07 -11.19 5.42
N PRO A 73 1.00 -11.24 6.23
CA PRO A 73 2.20 -10.44 6.03
C PRO A 73 2.76 -10.68 4.64
N VAL A 74 2.91 -9.61 3.86
CA VAL A 74 3.34 -9.72 2.48
C VAL A 74 4.86 -9.64 2.41
N ASP A 75 5.50 -10.68 1.90
CA ASP A 75 6.90 -10.63 1.50
C ASP A 75 7.00 -9.89 0.15
N CYS A 76 6.91 -8.57 0.23
CA CYS A 76 7.03 -7.67 -0.91
C CYS A 76 8.45 -7.12 -0.99
N PRO A 77 9.01 -6.96 -2.20
CA PRO A 77 10.29 -6.29 -2.36
C PRO A 77 10.27 -4.80 -1.97
N LEU A 78 9.08 -4.20 -1.77
CA LEU A 78 8.90 -2.95 -1.05
C LEU A 78 8.02 -3.17 0.16
N LEU A 79 8.46 -2.72 1.34
CA LEU A 79 7.64 -2.67 2.54
C LEU A 79 7.76 -1.30 3.21
N LEU A 80 6.63 -0.67 3.46
CA LEU A 80 6.52 0.63 4.10
C LEU A 80 5.39 0.62 5.13
N ASP A 81 5.73 0.99 6.36
CA ASP A 81 4.75 1.25 7.40
C ASP A 81 4.54 2.76 7.56
N ARG A 82 3.31 3.22 7.37
CA ARG A 82 2.91 4.60 7.61
C ARG A 82 1.94 4.67 8.81
N PRO A 83 2.27 5.42 9.88
CA PRO A 83 1.32 5.66 10.95
C PRO A 83 0.04 6.31 10.43
N VAL A 84 -1.09 5.90 10.97
CA VAL A 84 -2.38 6.54 10.73
C VAL A 84 -2.48 7.75 11.66
N ALA A 85 -2.66 8.95 11.11
CA ALA A 85 -2.84 10.17 11.92
C ALA A 85 -4.33 10.42 12.23
N ALA A 86 -5.22 9.86 11.42
CA ALA A 86 -6.66 9.97 11.52
C ALA A 86 -7.18 9.53 12.89
N THR A 87 -7.96 10.42 13.49
CA THR A 87 -8.61 10.25 14.78
C THR A 87 -10.08 9.83 14.62
N SER A 88 -10.64 9.99 13.41
CA SER A 88 -12.01 9.64 13.06
C SER A 88 -12.09 8.75 11.80
N PRO A 89 -13.17 7.95 11.62
CA PRO A 89 -13.34 7.17 10.39
C PRO A 89 -13.45 8.02 9.11
N ALA A 90 -13.87 9.28 9.20
CA ALA A 90 -13.92 10.18 8.05
C ALA A 90 -12.50 10.55 7.59
N GLU A 91 -11.64 10.95 8.53
CA GLU A 91 -10.22 11.25 8.28
C GLU A 91 -9.47 10.04 7.72
N ILE A 92 -9.84 8.81 8.11
CA ILE A 92 -9.28 7.58 7.50
C ILE A 92 -9.57 7.52 6.00
N GLY A 93 -10.78 7.92 5.60
CA GLY A 93 -11.15 7.94 4.19
C GLY A 93 -10.32 8.95 3.39
N GLU A 94 -10.04 10.11 3.98
CA GLU A 94 -9.19 11.16 3.40
C GLU A 94 -7.74 10.68 3.26
N GLU A 95 -7.15 10.13 4.33
CA GLU A 95 -5.77 9.58 4.28
C GLU A 95 -5.63 8.46 3.25
N VAL A 96 -6.64 7.60 3.11
CA VAL A 96 -6.67 6.57 2.06
C VAL A 96 -6.73 7.22 0.67
N GLY A 97 -7.51 8.28 0.49
CA GLY A 97 -7.56 9.04 -0.76
C GLY A 97 -6.19 9.59 -1.17
N ASP A 98 -5.46 10.16 -0.22
CA ASP A 98 -4.10 10.65 -0.43
C ASP A 98 -3.13 9.52 -0.80
N LEU A 99 -3.22 8.38 -0.11
CA LEU A 99 -2.41 7.21 -0.42
C LEU A 99 -2.68 6.66 -1.82
N VAL A 100 -3.95 6.52 -2.19
CA VAL A 100 -4.35 6.08 -3.54
C VAL A 100 -3.82 7.06 -4.60
N THR A 101 -3.90 8.36 -4.34
CA THR A 101 -3.39 9.40 -5.25
C THR A 101 -1.88 9.31 -5.42
N LEU A 102 -1.15 9.06 -4.33
CA LEU A 102 0.30 8.88 -4.35
C LEU A 102 0.73 7.69 -5.23
N VAL A 103 0.03 6.55 -5.14
CA VAL A 103 0.37 5.34 -5.92
C VAL A 103 -0.18 5.35 -7.36
N ARG A 104 -1.14 6.24 -7.68
CA ARG A 104 -1.77 6.38 -9.01
C ARG A 104 -1.11 7.42 -9.92
N ARG A 105 0.06 8.00 -9.56
CA ARG A 105 0.72 9.04 -10.37
C ARG A 105 0.78 8.64 -11.86
N PRO A 106 0.60 9.60 -12.80
CA PRO A 106 0.25 9.34 -14.20
C PRO A 106 1.37 8.70 -15.06
N SER A 107 2.52 8.39 -14.46
CA SER A 107 3.62 7.68 -15.09
C SER A 107 3.41 6.16 -15.03
N THR A 108 4.29 5.37 -15.65
CA THR A 108 4.24 3.92 -15.44
C THR A 108 4.41 3.60 -13.95
N PRO A 109 3.80 2.54 -13.41
CA PRO A 109 3.91 2.22 -11.98
C PRO A 109 5.35 2.19 -11.45
N ALA A 110 6.31 1.72 -12.26
CA ALA A 110 7.73 1.74 -11.94
C ALA A 110 8.33 3.16 -11.92
N ALA A 111 7.99 4.01 -12.89
CA ALA A 111 8.43 5.41 -12.90
C ALA A 111 7.84 6.20 -11.72
N ALA A 112 6.54 5.98 -11.42
CA ALA A 112 5.88 6.57 -10.26
C ALA A 112 6.56 6.18 -8.95
N LEU A 113 6.92 4.90 -8.78
CA LEU A 113 7.66 4.43 -7.62
C LEU A 113 9.06 5.06 -7.54
N ARG A 114 9.79 5.10 -8.66
CA ARG A 114 11.13 5.74 -8.73
C ARG A 114 11.08 7.20 -8.30
N GLU A 115 10.12 7.96 -8.81
CA GLU A 115 9.88 9.36 -8.43
C GLU A 115 9.54 9.50 -6.95
N ALA A 116 8.64 8.66 -6.43
CA ALA A 116 8.19 8.70 -5.04
C ALA A 116 9.28 8.28 -4.02
N LEU A 117 10.27 7.50 -4.46
CA LEU A 117 11.48 7.20 -3.70
C LEU A 117 12.47 8.36 -3.74
N ALA A 118 12.66 8.97 -4.90
CA ALA A 118 13.59 10.08 -5.11
C ALA A 118 13.14 11.37 -4.42
N ASP A 119 11.84 11.68 -4.43
CA ASP A 119 11.25 12.85 -3.76
C ASP A 119 11.03 12.63 -2.24
N GLY A 120 11.25 11.40 -1.76
CA GLY A 120 11.05 11.03 -0.35
C GLY A 120 9.59 11.01 0.09
N ALA A 121 8.62 11.05 -0.82
CA ALA A 121 7.19 11.06 -0.50
C ALA A 121 6.72 9.79 0.21
N LEU A 122 7.43 8.68 0.04
CA LEU A 122 7.20 7.42 0.73
C LEU A 122 7.86 7.34 2.12
N GLY A 123 8.61 8.36 2.54
CA GLY A 123 9.30 8.36 3.83
C GLY A 123 10.50 7.40 3.85
N ARG A 124 10.42 6.33 4.64
CA ARG A 124 11.53 5.36 4.84
C ARG A 124 11.11 3.93 4.51
N PRO A 125 10.83 3.62 3.23
CA PRO A 125 10.50 2.27 2.82
C PRO A 125 11.73 1.35 2.96
N LEU A 126 11.50 0.10 3.34
CA LEU A 126 12.42 -0.99 3.12
C LEU A 126 12.29 -1.42 1.66
N VAL A 127 13.38 -1.33 0.91
CA VAL A 127 13.42 -1.63 -0.52
C VAL A 127 14.47 -2.71 -0.74
N ASP A 128 14.04 -3.88 -1.21
CA ASP A 128 14.90 -5.00 -1.54
C ASP A 128 15.86 -4.66 -2.69
N GLN A 129 17.03 -5.31 -2.69
CA GLN A 129 18.07 -5.10 -3.70
C GLN A 129 17.58 -5.44 -5.11
N SER A 130 16.71 -6.44 -5.25
CA SER A 130 16.12 -6.84 -6.54
C SER A 130 15.24 -5.74 -7.12
N LEU A 131 14.43 -5.09 -6.30
CA LEU A 131 13.61 -3.96 -6.71
C LEU A 131 14.43 -2.72 -7.01
N ARG A 132 15.49 -2.43 -6.26
CA ARG A 132 16.42 -1.35 -6.62
C ARG A 132 17.00 -1.57 -8.01
N THR A 133 17.53 -2.77 -8.26
CA THR A 133 18.09 -3.14 -9.57
C THR A 133 17.05 -3.01 -10.69
N PHE A 134 15.81 -3.44 -10.44
CA PHE A 134 14.71 -3.30 -11.40
C PHE A 134 14.36 -1.83 -11.69
N LEU A 135 14.41 -0.96 -10.68
CA LEU A 135 14.12 0.46 -10.83
C LEU A 135 15.30 1.24 -11.43
N ASP A 136 16.53 0.74 -11.38
CA ASP A 136 17.70 1.42 -11.95
C ASP A 136 17.98 1.01 -13.41
N GLY A 137 17.38 -0.10 -13.86
CA GLY A 137 17.37 -0.54 -15.27
C GLY A 137 16.42 0.25 -16.15
#